data_AF-A0A848AVY3-F1
#
_entry.id   AF-A0A848AVY3-F1
#
_cell.length_a   1.000
_cell.length_b   1.000
_cell.length_c   1.000
_cell.angle_alpha   90.00
_cell.angle_beta   90.00
_cell.angle_gamma   90.00
#
_symmetry.space_group_name_H-M   'P 1'
#
loop_
_entity.id
_entity.type
_entity.pdbx_description
1 polymer ?
#
loop_
_entity_poly.entity_id
_entity_poly.type
_entity_poly.pdbx_seq_one_letter_code
_entity_poly.pdbx_strand_id
1 'polypeptide(L)'
;MAGTSFGTFDRLIKAGENHPAIKYEYNTFKWLAFANWHRFMAENIRQRLPEVPLHTKLMVTLTFAERELGWSAYDPEMLTEFFDVNGNDIGNDIWLDPAVGTELQYSLKSVMVNNTENHLFPNVYPNPVPSSRIYAAIFQQYLYGAGNLVSWVWQDNNFGGPQWCEGGIMQRPMNLYTHQRAILDANRLANEILGFIRTEPEMAILYSPTSLILNRPAYCKRLFEIYRTLAPLGYKVRFLSEKQLARKQFCNVKLLIAGETKQIRRNTVVGLQTFLKQGGKVVIVGNCFKEDEYGRKNSFNLTGTETATIDTLTTKVRRILPPLPFKLECEQVPNQQFPIHARYARLQDGRILLNLINYGQKAQTVKLDRPAKELITGKYFSQEFILPLNQPFLLEL
;
A
#
# COMPACT_ATOMS: atom_id res chain seq x y z
N MET A 1 1.74 31.17 3.98
CA MET A 1 1.73 32.11 2.84
C MET A 1 2.61 31.59 1.71
N ALA A 2 2.06 31.51 0.50
CA ALA A 2 2.73 30.96 -0.70
C ALA A 2 3.95 31.78 -1.18
N GLY A 3 4.11 33.02 -0.68
CA GLY A 3 5.25 33.88 -1.04
C GLY A 3 5.17 34.41 -2.47
N THR A 4 3.98 34.42 -3.07
CA THR A 4 3.70 35.01 -4.37
C THR A 4 3.06 36.38 -4.20
N SER A 5 3.23 37.26 -5.19
CA SER A 5 2.65 38.60 -5.22
C SER A 5 1.69 38.76 -6.40
N PHE A 6 0.77 37.80 -6.56
CA PHE A 6 -0.28 37.92 -7.56
C PHE A 6 -1.23 39.04 -7.14
N GLY A 7 -1.15 40.19 -7.81
CA GLY A 7 -1.99 41.36 -7.50
C GLY A 7 -3.46 41.20 -7.90
N THR A 8 -3.83 40.16 -8.67
CA THR A 8 -5.20 39.84 -9.08
C THR A 8 -5.38 38.33 -9.32
N PHE A 9 -6.62 37.85 -9.30
CA PHE A 9 -6.96 36.47 -9.68
C PHE A 9 -6.63 36.17 -11.16
N ASP A 10 -6.81 37.12 -12.07
CA ASP A 10 -6.45 36.92 -13.49
C ASP A 10 -4.96 36.64 -13.68
N ARG A 11 -4.09 37.32 -12.91
CA ARG A 11 -2.65 37.05 -12.94
C ARG A 11 -2.30 35.67 -12.39
N LEU A 12 -3.05 35.19 -11.40
CA LEU A 12 -2.93 33.83 -10.89
C LEU A 12 -3.36 32.80 -11.94
N ILE A 13 -4.51 32.99 -12.58
CA ILE A 13 -5.00 32.09 -13.65
C ILE A 13 -4.01 32.07 -14.82
N LYS A 14 -3.51 33.25 -15.24
CA LYS A 14 -2.56 33.38 -16.34
C LYS A 14 -1.21 32.70 -16.06
N ALA A 15 -0.74 32.67 -14.81
CA ALA A 15 0.49 31.98 -14.45
C ALA A 15 0.37 30.45 -14.54
N GLY A 16 -0.85 29.91 -14.41
CA GLY A 16 -1.19 28.52 -14.69
C GLY A 16 -0.52 27.49 -13.77
N GLU A 17 -0.86 26.21 -13.98
CA GLU A 17 -0.36 25.09 -13.16
C GLU A 17 1.13 24.76 -13.36
N ASN A 18 1.83 25.46 -14.25
CA ASN A 18 3.29 25.34 -14.35
C ASN A 18 4.01 26.00 -13.16
N HIS A 19 3.35 26.94 -12.47
CA HIS A 19 3.90 27.53 -11.25
C HIS A 19 3.66 26.59 -10.03
N PRO A 20 4.71 26.15 -9.30
CA PRO A 20 4.56 25.16 -8.21
C PRO A 20 3.52 25.55 -7.15
N ALA A 21 3.52 26.82 -6.72
CA ALA A 21 2.53 27.29 -5.76
C ALA A 21 1.08 27.21 -6.26
N ILE A 22 0.83 27.51 -7.54
CA ILE A 22 -0.52 27.42 -8.13
C ILE A 22 -0.91 25.95 -8.26
N LYS A 23 -0.01 25.10 -8.76
CA LYS A 23 -0.25 23.67 -8.89
C LYS A 23 -0.60 23.03 -7.55
N TYR A 24 0.15 23.37 -6.50
CA TYR A 24 -0.08 22.87 -5.15
C TYR A 24 -1.43 23.31 -4.59
N GLU A 25 -1.72 24.61 -4.60
CA GLU A 25 -2.98 25.15 -4.08
C GLU A 25 -4.19 24.64 -4.88
N TYR A 26 -4.10 24.59 -6.21
CA TYR A 26 -5.19 24.10 -7.06
C TYR A 26 -5.49 22.62 -6.82
N ASN A 27 -4.47 21.75 -6.75
CA ASN A 27 -4.70 20.34 -6.47
C ASN A 27 -5.17 20.11 -5.02
N THR A 28 -4.66 20.87 -4.05
CA THR A 28 -5.12 20.82 -2.67
C THR A 28 -6.59 21.26 -2.56
N PHE A 29 -6.98 22.33 -3.24
CA PHE A 29 -8.37 22.78 -3.35
C PHE A 29 -9.27 21.70 -3.97
N LYS A 30 -8.86 21.11 -5.10
CA LYS A 30 -9.60 20.03 -5.79
C LYS A 30 -9.86 18.85 -4.85
N TRP A 31 -8.81 18.39 -4.15
CA TRP A 31 -8.93 17.29 -3.19
C TRP A 31 -9.80 17.65 -1.98
N LEU A 32 -9.68 18.87 -1.47
CA LEU A 32 -10.52 19.35 -0.37
C LEU A 32 -11.99 19.49 -0.78
N ALA A 33 -12.27 19.99 -1.97
CA ALA A 33 -13.62 20.10 -2.51
C ALA A 33 -14.27 18.71 -2.66
N PHE A 34 -13.52 17.74 -3.19
CA PHE A 34 -13.96 16.35 -3.28
C PHE A 34 -14.24 15.74 -1.90
N ALA A 35 -13.34 15.95 -0.93
CA ALA A 35 -13.51 15.45 0.43
C ALA A 35 -14.70 16.12 1.15
N ASN A 36 -14.88 17.43 1.00
CA ASN A 36 -16.00 18.16 1.59
C ASN A 36 -17.34 17.74 1.00
N TRP A 37 -17.39 17.46 -0.30
CA TRP A 37 -18.59 16.89 -0.93
C TRP A 37 -18.96 15.53 -0.30
N HIS A 38 -17.98 14.65 -0.10
CA HIS A 38 -18.20 13.37 0.56
C HIS A 38 -18.58 13.53 2.04
N ARG A 39 -17.98 14.49 2.74
CA ARG A 39 -18.33 14.82 4.12
C ARG A 39 -19.77 15.27 4.24
N PHE A 40 -20.22 16.18 3.36
CA PHE A 40 -21.61 16.61 3.30
C PHE A 40 -22.57 15.42 3.14
N MET A 41 -22.29 14.51 2.21
CA MET A 41 -23.11 13.30 2.04
C MET A 41 -23.10 12.41 3.30
N ALA A 42 -21.92 12.18 3.89
CA ALA A 42 -21.78 11.37 5.10
C ALA A 42 -22.54 11.96 6.29
N GLU A 43 -22.45 13.28 6.52
CA GLU A 43 -23.17 13.98 7.60
C GLU A 43 -24.69 13.87 7.43
N ASN A 44 -25.21 13.97 6.21
CA ASN A 44 -26.64 13.78 5.93
C ASN A 44 -27.12 12.36 6.23
N ILE A 45 -26.29 11.35 5.94
CA ILE A 45 -26.59 9.94 6.27
C ILE A 45 -26.55 9.73 7.79
N ARG A 46 -25.52 10.27 8.47
CA ARG A 46 -25.34 10.15 9.92
C ARG A 46 -26.52 10.67 10.74
N GLN A 47 -27.18 11.73 10.27
CA GLN A 47 -28.39 12.26 10.91
C GLN A 47 -29.55 11.25 10.97
N ARG A 48 -29.58 10.28 10.06
CA ARG A 48 -30.67 9.30 9.92
C ARG A 48 -30.25 7.88 10.33
N LEU A 49 -28.99 7.54 10.10
CA LEU A 49 -28.42 6.20 10.31
C LEU A 49 -27.07 6.30 11.04
N PRO A 50 -27.02 6.75 12.30
CA PRO A 50 -25.78 7.02 13.02
C PRO A 50 -24.90 5.78 13.20
N GLU A 51 -25.52 4.61 13.40
CA GLU A 51 -24.86 3.33 13.69
C GLU A 51 -24.28 2.63 12.44
N VAL A 52 -24.64 3.06 11.21
CA VAL A 52 -24.23 2.37 9.98
C VAL A 52 -22.79 2.78 9.61
N PRO A 53 -21.85 1.83 9.45
CA PRO A 53 -20.51 2.16 8.99
C PRO A 53 -20.52 2.76 7.58
N LEU A 54 -19.80 3.87 7.39
CA LEU A 54 -19.73 4.60 6.13
C LEU A 54 -18.35 4.47 5.47
N HIS A 55 -18.34 4.36 4.15
CA HIS A 55 -17.16 4.48 3.31
C HIS A 55 -17.54 5.01 1.92
N THR A 56 -16.53 5.26 1.09
CA THR A 56 -16.68 5.45 -0.36
C THR A 56 -15.77 4.47 -1.09
N LYS A 57 -16.08 4.14 -2.35
CA LYS A 57 -15.26 3.27 -3.18
C LYS A 57 -14.21 4.10 -3.89
N LEU A 58 -12.95 3.95 -3.48
CA LEU A 58 -11.82 4.63 -4.10
C LEU A 58 -11.09 3.73 -5.09
N MET A 59 -10.80 4.27 -6.26
CA MET A 59 -9.77 3.74 -7.16
C MET A 59 -8.37 3.99 -6.63
N VAL A 60 -8.04 3.41 -5.47
CA VAL A 60 -6.85 3.79 -4.68
C VAL A 60 -5.53 3.58 -5.44
N THR A 61 -5.50 2.69 -6.44
CA THR A 61 -4.41 2.53 -7.40
C THR A 61 -4.08 3.83 -8.14
N LEU A 62 -5.09 4.64 -8.46
CA LEU A 62 -4.93 5.93 -9.15
C LEU A 62 -4.22 6.98 -8.30
N THR A 63 -4.07 6.76 -6.99
CA THR A 63 -3.23 7.60 -6.14
C THR A 63 -1.82 7.71 -6.73
N PHE A 64 -1.26 6.63 -7.26
CA PHE A 64 0.11 6.58 -7.78
C PHE A 64 0.24 6.39 -9.29
N ALA A 65 -0.85 6.13 -10.02
CA ALA A 65 -0.81 5.92 -11.48
C ALA A 65 -0.23 7.13 -12.25
N GLU A 66 0.85 6.93 -13.01
CA GLU A 66 1.57 8.01 -13.72
C GLU A 66 0.71 8.70 -14.81
N ARG A 67 -0.12 7.93 -15.53
CA ARG A 67 -0.94 8.41 -16.66
C ARG A 67 -2.09 9.32 -16.24
N GLU A 68 -2.41 9.38 -14.95
CA GLU A 68 -3.66 9.95 -14.43
C GLU A 68 -3.46 11.25 -13.65
N LEU A 69 -2.42 12.04 -13.98
CA LEU A 69 -2.14 13.35 -13.36
C LEU A 69 -3.36 14.29 -13.35
N GLY A 70 -4.28 14.15 -14.30
CA GLY A 70 -5.53 14.91 -14.35
C GLY A 70 -6.70 14.30 -13.54
N TRP A 71 -6.69 13.00 -13.27
CA TRP A 71 -7.88 12.25 -12.81
C TRP A 71 -7.87 11.89 -11.32
N SER A 72 -6.71 11.89 -10.64
CA SER A 72 -6.69 11.73 -9.17
C SER A 72 -7.33 12.96 -8.49
N ALA A 73 -8.64 12.90 -8.30
CA ALA A 73 -9.46 13.96 -7.74
C ALA A 73 -9.47 13.97 -6.21
N TYR A 74 -8.65 13.15 -5.55
CA TYR A 74 -8.67 12.99 -4.10
C TYR A 74 -7.29 12.67 -3.50
N ASP A 75 -7.16 12.96 -2.21
CA ASP A 75 -6.15 12.40 -1.30
C ASP A 75 -6.87 11.41 -0.37
N PRO A 76 -6.48 10.12 -0.34
CA PRO A 76 -7.13 9.14 0.53
C PRO A 76 -7.08 9.53 2.01
N GLU A 77 -6.06 10.27 2.47
CA GLU A 77 -5.93 10.69 3.87
C GLU A 77 -7.01 11.69 4.30
N MET A 78 -7.56 12.48 3.37
CA MET A 78 -8.63 13.43 3.70
C MET A 78 -9.96 12.74 4.00
N LEU A 79 -10.21 11.59 3.36
CA LEU A 79 -11.45 10.84 3.49
C LEU A 79 -11.50 10.01 4.79
N THR A 80 -10.33 9.71 5.38
CA THR A 80 -10.25 8.97 6.66
C THR A 80 -10.80 9.77 7.85
N GLU A 81 -10.94 11.09 7.70
CA GLU A 81 -11.41 11.98 8.76
C GLU A 81 -12.88 11.74 9.15
N PHE A 82 -13.70 11.21 8.25
CA PHE A 82 -15.15 11.10 8.47
C PHE A 82 -15.78 9.76 8.03
N PHE A 83 -15.08 8.90 7.29
CA PHE A 83 -15.52 7.53 7.03
C PHE A 83 -15.01 6.55 8.08
N ASP A 84 -15.78 5.52 8.44
CA ASP A 84 -15.39 4.57 9.51
C ASP A 84 -14.48 3.46 9.01
N VAL A 85 -14.65 3.07 7.74
CA VAL A 85 -13.89 1.99 7.09
C VAL A 85 -13.27 2.50 5.79
N ASN A 86 -12.14 1.91 5.41
CA ASN A 86 -11.40 2.33 4.22
C ASN A 86 -11.92 1.61 2.98
N GLY A 87 -12.73 2.28 2.15
CA GLY A 87 -13.29 1.65 0.95
C GLY A 87 -12.41 1.77 -0.30
N ASN A 88 -12.38 0.73 -1.15
CA ASN A 88 -11.70 0.75 -2.44
C ASN A 88 -12.30 -0.25 -3.47
N ASP A 89 -11.73 -0.28 -4.66
CA ASP A 89 -11.93 -1.28 -5.73
C ASP A 89 -10.60 -1.88 -6.25
N ILE A 90 -9.59 -1.96 -5.38
CA ILE A 90 -8.25 -2.34 -5.85
C ILE A 90 -8.23 -3.77 -6.40
N GLY A 91 -7.56 -3.97 -7.53
CA GLY A 91 -7.51 -5.27 -8.19
C GLY A 91 -6.70 -5.26 -9.48
N ASN A 92 -7.04 -6.15 -10.43
CA ASN A 92 -6.41 -6.43 -11.73
C ASN A 92 -4.97 -6.97 -11.68
N ASP A 93 -4.21 -6.61 -10.66
CA ASP A 93 -2.94 -7.20 -10.26
C ASP A 93 -3.13 -8.10 -9.02
N ILE A 94 -2.13 -8.94 -8.72
CA ILE A 94 -2.14 -9.89 -7.59
C ILE A 94 -1.17 -9.52 -6.47
N TRP A 95 -0.34 -8.49 -6.66
CA TRP A 95 0.69 -8.17 -5.69
C TRP A 95 0.89 -6.69 -5.47
N LEU A 96 1.40 -5.93 -6.44
CA LEU A 96 2.05 -4.66 -6.12
C LEU A 96 1.01 -3.60 -5.81
N ASP A 97 0.06 -3.44 -6.73
CA ASP A 97 -1.01 -2.47 -6.57
C ASP A 97 -1.86 -2.84 -5.34
N PRO A 98 -2.45 -4.05 -5.23
CA PRO A 98 -3.19 -4.46 -4.03
C PRO A 98 -2.43 -4.28 -2.72
N ALA A 99 -1.15 -4.62 -2.65
CA ALA A 99 -0.36 -4.46 -1.44
C ALA A 99 -0.14 -2.98 -1.11
N VAL A 100 0.38 -2.19 -2.05
CA VAL A 100 0.65 -0.75 -1.84
C VAL A 100 -0.62 0.02 -1.49
N GLY A 101 -1.71 -0.20 -2.23
CA GLY A 101 -2.96 0.53 -2.02
C GLY A 101 -3.65 0.17 -0.70
N THR A 102 -3.72 -1.13 -0.37
CA THR A 102 -4.33 -1.59 0.89
C THR A 102 -3.49 -1.16 2.10
N GLU A 103 -2.16 -1.32 2.02
CA GLU A 103 -1.27 -0.86 3.10
C GLU A 103 -1.31 0.65 3.27
N LEU A 104 -1.40 1.44 2.18
CA LEU A 104 -1.57 2.88 2.27
C LEU A 104 -2.83 3.21 3.08
N GLN A 105 -3.99 2.68 2.70
CA GLN A 105 -5.24 2.98 3.40
C GLN A 105 -5.19 2.59 4.87
N TYR A 106 -4.73 1.37 5.17
CA TYR A 106 -4.60 0.89 6.55
C TYR A 106 -3.60 1.73 7.37
N SER A 107 -2.56 2.27 6.73
CA SER A 107 -1.57 3.14 7.36
C SER A 107 -2.09 4.55 7.65
N LEU A 108 -2.95 5.08 6.78
CA LEU A 108 -3.58 6.40 6.95
C LEU A 108 -4.65 6.36 8.04
N LYS A 109 -5.40 5.25 8.13
CA LYS A 109 -6.31 4.95 9.25
C LYS A 109 -6.38 3.44 9.45
N SER A 110 -5.98 2.96 10.63
CA SER A 110 -5.90 1.54 10.96
C SER A 110 -7.26 0.95 11.34
N VAL A 111 -8.17 0.97 10.37
CA VAL A 111 -9.50 0.34 10.37
C VAL A 111 -9.59 -0.64 9.21
N MET A 112 -10.63 -1.47 9.20
CA MET A 112 -10.88 -2.43 8.13
C MET A 112 -10.79 -1.79 6.73
N VAL A 113 -10.07 -2.44 5.82
CA VAL A 113 -10.15 -2.12 4.39
C VAL A 113 -11.30 -2.93 3.76
N ASN A 114 -12.21 -2.21 3.12
CA ASN A 114 -13.42 -2.73 2.49
C ASN A 114 -13.31 -2.61 0.97
N ASN A 115 -12.86 -3.67 0.30
CA ASN A 115 -12.78 -3.71 -1.15
C ASN A 115 -14.14 -4.12 -1.70
N THR A 116 -14.90 -3.15 -2.19
CA THR A 116 -16.29 -3.34 -2.66
C THR A 116 -16.41 -3.65 -4.14
N GLU A 117 -15.29 -3.75 -4.85
CA GLU A 117 -15.23 -4.12 -6.26
C GLU A 117 -13.82 -4.67 -6.59
N ASN A 118 -13.48 -5.79 -5.96
CA ASN A 118 -12.18 -6.43 -6.12
C ASN A 118 -12.08 -7.01 -7.54
N HIS A 119 -11.40 -6.29 -8.43
CA HIS A 119 -11.14 -6.78 -9.78
C HIS A 119 -10.11 -7.92 -9.73
N LEU A 120 -10.49 -9.11 -10.19
CA LEU A 120 -9.56 -10.26 -10.19
C LEU A 120 -8.69 -10.32 -11.46
N PHE A 121 -9.14 -9.65 -12.52
CA PHE A 121 -8.54 -9.54 -13.84
C PHE A 121 -9.25 -8.41 -14.61
N PRO A 122 -8.63 -7.87 -15.68
CA PRO A 122 -9.21 -6.78 -16.48
C PRO A 122 -10.63 -7.10 -16.99
N ASN A 123 -11.42 -6.06 -17.24
CA ASN A 123 -12.69 -6.21 -17.96
C ASN A 123 -12.44 -6.77 -19.36
N VAL A 124 -13.34 -7.60 -19.87
CA VAL A 124 -13.20 -8.26 -21.18
C VAL A 124 -11.88 -9.04 -21.28
N TYR A 125 -11.77 -10.12 -20.50
CA TYR A 125 -10.54 -10.90 -20.43
C TYR A 125 -10.79 -12.36 -20.81
N PRO A 126 -10.68 -12.72 -22.11
CA PRO A 126 -10.98 -14.08 -22.57
C PRO A 126 -9.85 -15.07 -22.23
N ASN A 127 -8.64 -14.58 -21.99
CA ASN A 127 -7.47 -15.43 -21.77
C ASN A 127 -7.62 -16.30 -20.51
N PRO A 128 -7.12 -17.54 -20.51
CA PRO A 128 -7.10 -18.37 -19.31
C PRO A 128 -6.42 -17.66 -18.12
N VAL A 129 -7.03 -17.75 -16.94
CA VAL A 129 -6.48 -17.24 -15.70
C VAL A 129 -6.26 -18.43 -14.76
N PRO A 130 -5.00 -18.72 -14.36
CA PRO A 130 -4.72 -19.80 -13.42
C PRO A 130 -5.46 -19.60 -12.09
N SER A 131 -6.03 -20.67 -11.53
CA SER A 131 -6.78 -20.59 -10.29
C SER A 131 -5.93 -20.13 -9.10
N SER A 132 -4.64 -20.52 -9.04
CA SER A 132 -3.71 -20.03 -8.01
C SER A 132 -3.61 -18.50 -8.00
N ARG A 133 -3.69 -17.85 -9.16
CA ARG A 133 -3.72 -16.39 -9.27
C ARG A 133 -4.92 -15.78 -8.52
N ILE A 134 -6.08 -16.44 -8.60
CA ILE A 134 -7.30 -16.02 -7.88
C ILE A 134 -7.14 -16.23 -6.37
N TYR A 135 -6.59 -17.36 -5.96
CA TYR A 135 -6.30 -17.62 -4.55
C TYR A 135 -5.39 -16.54 -3.96
N ALA A 136 -4.28 -16.24 -4.64
CA ALA A 136 -3.33 -15.20 -4.24
C ALA A 136 -3.98 -13.82 -4.16
N ALA A 137 -4.73 -13.42 -5.20
CA ALA A 137 -5.39 -12.12 -5.28
C ALA A 137 -6.33 -11.86 -4.10
N ILE A 138 -6.95 -12.90 -3.56
CA ILE A 138 -7.88 -12.81 -2.43
C ILE A 138 -7.14 -12.95 -1.11
N PHE A 139 -6.40 -14.05 -0.92
CA PHE A 139 -5.81 -14.39 0.36
C PHE A 139 -4.77 -13.36 0.82
N GLN A 140 -3.96 -12.82 -0.10
CA GLN A 140 -2.94 -11.84 0.25
C GLN A 140 -3.53 -10.49 0.67
N GLN A 141 -4.69 -10.08 0.13
CA GLN A 141 -5.32 -8.82 0.54
C GLN A 141 -5.73 -8.82 2.01
N TYR A 142 -6.15 -9.96 2.56
CA TYR A 142 -6.42 -10.09 3.99
C TYR A 142 -5.19 -9.79 4.84
N LEU A 143 -4.00 -10.25 4.43
CA LEU A 143 -2.75 -9.98 5.16
C LEU A 143 -2.34 -8.50 5.14
N TYR A 144 -2.84 -7.72 4.18
CA TYR A 144 -2.61 -6.28 4.07
C TYR A 144 -3.65 -5.44 4.83
N GLY A 145 -4.72 -6.05 5.36
CA GLY A 145 -5.74 -5.35 6.17
C GLY A 145 -7.15 -5.33 5.57
N ALA A 146 -7.39 -6.03 4.45
CA ALA A 146 -8.74 -6.23 3.97
C ALA A 146 -9.56 -7.05 4.99
N GLY A 147 -10.81 -6.66 5.23
CA GLY A 147 -11.77 -7.44 6.01
C GLY A 147 -13.04 -7.79 5.24
N ASN A 148 -13.25 -7.17 4.08
CA ASN A 148 -14.30 -7.56 3.13
C ASN A 148 -13.77 -7.39 1.69
N LEU A 149 -14.07 -8.38 0.85
CA LEU A 149 -13.67 -8.44 -0.56
C LEU A 149 -14.90 -8.85 -1.39
N VAL A 150 -15.47 -7.90 -2.13
CA VAL A 150 -16.59 -8.13 -3.06
C VAL A 150 -16.02 -8.16 -4.47
N SER A 151 -15.92 -9.34 -5.09
CA SER A 151 -15.30 -9.46 -6.41
C SER A 151 -16.19 -9.00 -7.56
N TRP A 152 -15.60 -8.22 -8.48
CA TRP A 152 -16.21 -7.82 -9.74
C TRP A 152 -16.16 -8.98 -10.76
N VAL A 153 -17.28 -9.47 -11.28
CA VAL A 153 -18.66 -9.22 -10.85
C VAL A 153 -19.46 -10.50 -10.97
N TRP A 154 -20.44 -10.65 -10.07
CA TRP A 154 -21.46 -11.68 -10.22
C TRP A 154 -22.49 -11.23 -11.26
N GLN A 155 -22.26 -11.62 -12.51
CA GLN A 155 -23.20 -11.43 -13.61
C GLN A 155 -23.57 -12.81 -14.17
N ASP A 156 -24.86 -13.07 -14.29
CA ASP A 156 -25.34 -14.33 -14.88
C ASP A 156 -24.73 -14.55 -16.26
N ASN A 157 -24.28 -15.78 -16.50
CA ASN A 157 -23.67 -16.16 -17.76
C ASN A 157 -24.72 -16.31 -18.86
N ASN A 158 -25.18 -15.17 -19.40
CA ASN A 158 -26.16 -15.12 -20.47
C ASN A 158 -25.48 -14.91 -21.83
N PHE A 159 -25.87 -15.70 -22.84
CA PHE A 159 -25.44 -15.49 -24.22
C PHE A 159 -26.00 -14.16 -24.73
N GLY A 160 -25.13 -13.27 -25.24
CA GLY A 160 -25.52 -11.90 -25.61
C GLY A 160 -25.70 -10.95 -24.43
N GLY A 161 -25.25 -11.34 -23.22
CA GLY A 161 -25.21 -10.48 -22.05
C GLY A 161 -24.23 -9.30 -22.18
N PRO A 162 -24.04 -8.52 -21.11
CA PRO A 162 -23.19 -7.34 -21.14
C PRO A 162 -21.74 -7.67 -21.55
N GLN A 163 -21.28 -7.08 -22.65
CA GLN A 163 -19.97 -7.39 -23.26
C GLN A 163 -18.81 -7.15 -22.27
N TRP A 164 -18.92 -6.18 -21.36
CA TRP A 164 -17.88 -5.89 -20.37
C TRP A 164 -17.68 -7.00 -19.31
N CYS A 165 -18.61 -7.96 -19.21
CA CYS A 165 -18.52 -9.12 -18.32
C CYS A 165 -17.96 -10.38 -19.02
N GLU A 166 -17.61 -10.29 -20.31
CA GLU A 166 -17.05 -11.42 -21.06
C GLU A 166 -15.70 -11.88 -20.46
N GLY A 167 -15.56 -13.20 -20.27
CA GLY A 167 -14.42 -13.79 -19.57
C GLY A 167 -14.47 -13.62 -18.04
N GLY A 168 -15.61 -13.18 -17.48
CA GLY A 168 -15.85 -12.99 -16.06
C GLY A 168 -15.74 -14.26 -15.21
N ILE A 169 -15.78 -14.11 -13.88
CA ILE A 169 -15.55 -15.23 -12.95
C ILE A 169 -16.62 -16.34 -13.08
N MET A 170 -17.85 -15.97 -13.45
CA MET A 170 -18.96 -16.90 -13.67
C MET A 170 -18.71 -17.85 -14.85
N GLN A 171 -17.85 -17.49 -15.79
CA GLN A 171 -17.43 -18.34 -16.92
C GLN A 171 -16.23 -19.23 -16.56
N ARG A 172 -15.78 -19.22 -15.29
CA ARG A 172 -14.55 -19.87 -14.85
C ARG A 172 -14.79 -20.69 -13.57
N PRO A 173 -15.38 -21.90 -13.67
CA PRO A 173 -15.77 -22.70 -12.51
C PRO A 173 -14.64 -22.96 -11.51
N MET A 174 -13.43 -23.27 -12.00
CA MET A 174 -12.27 -23.48 -11.14
C MET A 174 -11.84 -22.22 -10.38
N ASN A 175 -12.00 -21.05 -11.00
CA ASN A 175 -11.68 -19.77 -10.37
C ASN A 175 -12.75 -19.39 -9.34
N LEU A 176 -14.02 -19.66 -9.61
CA LEU A 176 -15.11 -19.49 -8.65
C LEU A 176 -14.92 -20.38 -7.42
N TYR A 177 -14.61 -21.67 -7.61
CA TYR A 177 -14.29 -22.57 -6.51
C TYR A 177 -13.10 -22.07 -5.69
N THR A 178 -12.03 -21.66 -6.36
CA THR A 178 -10.79 -21.21 -5.70
C THR A 178 -10.99 -19.88 -4.96
N HIS A 179 -11.83 -19.00 -5.48
CA HIS A 179 -12.24 -17.78 -4.79
C HIS A 179 -12.85 -18.08 -3.42
N GLN A 180 -13.83 -18.99 -3.37
CA GLN A 180 -14.49 -19.35 -2.12
C GLN A 180 -13.55 -20.12 -1.18
N ARG A 181 -12.69 -21.00 -1.73
CA ARG A 181 -11.67 -21.71 -0.95
C ARG A 181 -10.75 -20.74 -0.20
N ALA A 182 -10.27 -19.68 -0.87
CA ALA A 182 -9.42 -18.67 -0.25
C ALA A 182 -10.12 -17.95 0.92
N ILE A 183 -11.41 -17.64 0.79
CA ILE A 183 -12.20 -17.01 1.85
C ILE A 183 -12.41 -17.96 3.03
N LEU A 184 -12.75 -19.23 2.77
CA LEU A 184 -12.92 -20.22 3.82
C LEU A 184 -11.63 -20.48 4.60
N ASP A 185 -10.50 -20.57 3.91
CA ASP A 185 -9.18 -20.68 4.55
C ASP A 185 -8.85 -19.42 5.36
N ALA A 186 -9.16 -18.23 4.85
CA ALA A 186 -8.95 -16.98 5.60
C ALA A 186 -9.82 -16.91 6.87
N ASN A 187 -11.08 -17.34 6.81
CA ASN A 187 -11.96 -17.42 7.98
C ASN A 187 -11.43 -18.39 9.03
N ARG A 188 -10.93 -19.56 8.61
CA ARG A 188 -10.31 -20.54 9.51
C ARG A 188 -9.03 -20.01 10.15
N LEU A 189 -8.26 -19.20 9.42
CA LEU A 189 -6.96 -18.64 9.83
C LEU A 189 -7.08 -17.18 10.30
N ALA A 190 -8.28 -16.75 10.72
CA ALA A 190 -8.55 -15.34 11.02
C ALA A 190 -7.66 -14.79 12.14
N ASN A 191 -7.35 -15.59 13.17
CA ASN A 191 -6.48 -15.16 14.27
C ASN A 191 -5.04 -14.94 13.81
N GLU A 192 -4.51 -15.84 12.99
CA GLU A 192 -3.19 -15.75 12.39
C GLU A 192 -3.09 -14.55 11.45
N ILE A 193 -4.09 -14.35 10.59
CA ILE A 193 -4.20 -13.20 9.68
C ILE A 193 -4.23 -11.89 10.50
N LEU A 194 -5.04 -11.82 11.55
CA LEU A 194 -5.10 -10.66 12.45
C LEU A 194 -3.74 -10.38 13.10
N GLY A 195 -2.91 -11.40 13.33
CA GLY A 195 -1.52 -11.24 13.75
C GLY A 195 -0.71 -10.36 12.80
N PHE A 196 -0.78 -10.62 11.49
CA PHE A 196 -0.11 -9.80 10.47
C PHE A 196 -0.69 -8.39 10.37
N ILE A 197 -1.99 -8.23 10.57
CA ILE A 197 -2.67 -6.93 10.50
C ILE A 197 -2.36 -6.08 11.74
N ARG A 198 -2.32 -6.67 12.93
CA ARG A 198 -2.12 -5.96 14.21
C ARG A 198 -0.65 -5.76 14.59
N THR A 199 0.29 -6.46 13.97
CA THR A 199 1.72 -6.22 14.19
C THR A 199 2.05 -4.77 13.87
N GLU A 200 2.57 -4.03 14.85
CA GLU A 200 2.96 -2.62 14.70
C GLU A 200 4.26 -2.49 13.87
N PRO A 201 4.25 -1.86 12.70
CA PRO A 201 5.40 -1.83 11.80
C PRO A 201 6.51 -0.93 12.32
N GLU A 202 7.75 -1.43 12.29
CA GLU A 202 8.95 -0.66 12.67
C GLU A 202 9.56 0.13 11.51
N MET A 203 9.05 -0.08 10.29
CA MET A 203 9.53 0.53 9.07
C MET A 203 8.38 1.18 8.30
N ALA A 204 8.58 2.41 7.84
CA ALA A 204 7.62 3.13 7.03
C ALA A 204 8.23 3.72 5.76
N ILE A 205 7.43 3.80 4.70
CA ILE A 205 7.68 4.63 3.51
C ILE A 205 6.97 5.97 3.71
N LEU A 206 7.64 7.08 3.39
CA LEU A 206 7.02 8.40 3.43
C LEU A 206 5.96 8.56 2.34
N TYR A 207 4.70 8.72 2.75
CA TYR A 207 3.63 9.17 1.87
C TYR A 207 3.63 10.72 1.81
N SER A 208 3.95 11.27 0.64
CA SER A 208 4.08 12.71 0.39
C SER A 208 3.06 13.18 -0.64
N PRO A 209 1.86 13.64 -0.22
CA PRO A 209 0.93 14.34 -1.10
C PRO A 209 1.59 15.53 -1.81
N THR A 210 2.56 16.19 -1.18
CA THR A 210 3.27 17.34 -1.76
C THR A 210 4.10 16.92 -2.97
N SER A 211 4.95 15.90 -2.85
CA SER A 211 5.69 15.36 -3.99
C SER A 211 4.80 14.61 -4.97
N LEU A 212 3.66 14.07 -4.53
CA LEU A 212 2.66 13.51 -5.43
C LEU A 212 2.10 14.57 -6.39
N ILE A 213 1.92 15.81 -5.94
CA ILE A 213 1.48 16.93 -6.79
C ILE A 213 2.64 17.49 -7.63
N LEU A 214 3.79 17.73 -7.00
CA LEU A 214 4.87 18.55 -7.58
C LEU A 214 5.99 17.74 -8.27
N ASN A 215 6.13 16.45 -7.96
CA ASN A 215 7.22 15.58 -8.45
C ASN A 215 6.72 14.15 -8.78
N ARG A 216 5.47 14.01 -9.25
CA ARG A 216 4.77 12.72 -9.37
C ARG A 216 5.57 11.60 -10.05
N PRO A 217 6.12 11.78 -11.27
CA PRO A 217 6.70 10.64 -11.99
C PRO A 217 7.89 10.03 -11.24
N ALA A 218 8.82 10.88 -10.78
CA ALA A 218 9.97 10.41 -10.00
C ALA A 218 9.52 9.82 -8.65
N TYR A 219 8.58 10.48 -7.97
CA TYR A 219 8.05 10.03 -6.68
C TYR A 219 7.36 8.66 -6.77
N CYS A 220 6.40 8.49 -7.67
CA CYS A 220 5.64 7.25 -7.83
C CYS A 220 6.55 6.09 -8.25
N LYS A 221 7.40 6.31 -9.27
CA LYS A 221 8.36 5.29 -9.71
C LYS A 221 9.22 4.82 -8.54
N ARG A 222 9.78 5.76 -7.77
CA ARG A 222 10.65 5.42 -6.64
C ARG A 222 9.91 4.73 -5.51
N LEU A 223 8.69 5.16 -5.19
CA LEU A 223 7.86 4.53 -4.16
C LEU A 223 7.66 3.04 -4.47
N PHE A 224 7.30 2.72 -5.73
CA PHE A 224 7.15 1.34 -6.13
C PHE A 224 8.47 0.58 -6.11
N GLU A 225 9.57 1.14 -6.63
CA GLU A 225 10.90 0.52 -6.53
C GLU A 225 11.27 0.17 -5.08
N ILE A 226 11.11 1.13 -4.16
CA ILE A 226 11.33 0.92 -2.73
C ILE A 226 10.46 -0.22 -2.21
N TYR A 227 9.15 -0.19 -2.48
CA TYR A 227 8.25 -1.24 -2.01
C TYR A 227 8.66 -2.63 -2.54
N ARG A 228 9.04 -2.73 -3.82
CA ARG A 228 9.56 -3.98 -4.42
C ARG A 228 10.83 -4.47 -3.72
N THR A 229 11.71 -3.55 -3.32
CA THR A 229 12.94 -3.89 -2.58
C THR A 229 12.66 -4.37 -1.16
N LEU A 230 11.61 -3.85 -0.51
CA LEU A 230 11.29 -4.15 0.88
C LEU A 230 10.44 -5.42 1.04
N ALA A 231 9.54 -5.71 0.11
CA ALA A 231 8.63 -6.86 0.18
C ALA A 231 9.32 -8.22 0.43
N PRO A 232 10.51 -8.52 -0.14
CA PRO A 232 11.22 -9.77 0.15
C PRO A 232 11.81 -9.88 1.55
N LEU A 233 11.91 -8.76 2.29
CA LEU A 233 12.72 -8.70 3.51
C LEU A 233 12.05 -9.27 4.74
N GLY A 234 10.76 -9.65 4.70
CA GLY A 234 10.04 -10.21 5.84
C GLY A 234 9.45 -9.18 6.81
N TYR A 235 9.91 -7.94 6.79
CA TYR A 235 9.36 -6.88 7.65
C TYR A 235 8.03 -6.36 7.10
N LYS A 236 7.07 -6.13 8.00
CA LYS A 236 5.85 -5.41 7.65
C LYS A 236 6.19 -3.97 7.28
N VAL A 237 5.71 -3.54 6.12
CA VAL A 237 5.82 -2.16 5.65
C VAL A 237 4.57 -1.40 6.08
N ARG A 238 4.72 -0.10 6.30
CA ARG A 238 3.59 0.84 6.38
C ARG A 238 3.92 2.12 5.65
N PHE A 239 2.94 2.99 5.53
CA PHE A 239 3.13 4.37 5.17
C PHE A 239 3.10 5.27 6.40
N LEU A 240 3.84 6.37 6.33
CA LEU A 240 3.75 7.49 7.26
C LEU A 240 3.50 8.75 6.43
N SER A 241 2.37 9.40 6.64
CA SER A 241 2.04 10.59 5.86
C SER A 241 2.79 11.82 6.36
N GLU A 242 2.91 12.82 5.50
CA GLU A 242 3.33 14.15 5.92
C GLU A 242 2.49 14.72 7.07
N LYS A 243 1.18 14.41 7.11
CA LYS A 243 0.26 14.92 8.14
C LYS A 243 0.53 14.25 9.49
N GLN A 244 0.72 12.93 9.48
CA GLN A 244 1.12 12.15 10.66
C GLN A 244 2.48 12.61 11.18
N LEU A 245 3.46 12.84 10.31
CA LEU A 245 4.76 13.41 10.67
C LEU A 245 4.65 14.79 11.32
N ALA A 246 3.92 15.71 10.70
CA ALA A 246 3.71 17.05 11.24
C ALA A 246 3.03 17.02 12.62
N ARG A 247 2.15 16.04 12.86
CA ARG A 247 1.49 15.78 14.14
C ARG A 247 2.32 14.95 15.12
N LYS A 248 3.56 14.56 14.75
CA LYS A 248 4.46 13.72 15.55
C LYS A 248 3.87 12.35 15.89
N GLN A 249 3.00 11.84 15.03
CA GLN A 249 2.35 10.53 15.17
C GLN A 249 3.21 9.47 14.49
N PHE A 250 4.33 9.10 15.13
CA PHE A 250 5.31 8.17 14.54
C PHE A 250 4.95 6.69 14.74
N CYS A 251 4.00 6.37 15.62
CA CYS A 251 3.68 5.00 16.03
C CYS A 251 4.96 4.26 16.50
N ASN A 252 5.13 2.98 16.14
CA ASN A 252 6.33 2.18 16.47
C ASN A 252 7.44 2.29 15.42
N VAL A 253 7.37 3.26 14.50
CA VAL A 253 8.33 3.37 13.40
C VAL A 253 9.71 3.75 13.94
N LYS A 254 10.72 2.95 13.57
CA LYS A 254 12.14 3.18 13.87
C LYS A 254 12.90 3.65 12.62
N LEU A 255 12.46 3.20 11.45
CA LEU A 255 13.04 3.54 10.15
C LEU A 255 11.98 4.17 9.24
N LEU A 256 12.20 5.41 8.82
CA LEU A 256 11.46 6.05 7.76
C LEU A 256 12.30 6.09 6.48
N ILE A 257 11.72 5.63 5.36
CA ILE A 257 12.34 5.65 4.05
C ILE A 257 11.62 6.68 3.19
N ALA A 258 12.36 7.63 2.63
CA ALA A 258 11.85 8.67 1.76
C ALA A 258 12.45 8.53 0.36
N GLY A 259 11.62 8.39 -0.67
CA GLY A 259 12.04 8.17 -2.05
C GLY A 259 11.58 9.28 -2.96
N GLU A 260 12.50 10.01 -3.61
CA GLU A 260 12.18 11.14 -4.52
C GLU A 260 11.15 12.14 -3.95
N THR A 261 11.09 12.31 -2.63
CA THR A 261 10.21 13.27 -1.95
C THR A 261 10.85 14.66 -1.96
N LYS A 262 11.06 15.20 -3.16
CA LYS A 262 11.77 16.47 -3.38
C LYS A 262 11.10 17.63 -2.63
N GLN A 263 9.77 17.66 -2.62
CA GLN A 263 8.95 18.65 -1.93
C GLN A 263 8.23 18.01 -0.75
N ILE A 264 8.28 18.69 0.39
CA ILE A 264 7.50 18.34 1.58
C ILE A 264 7.00 19.63 2.23
N ARG A 265 5.91 19.54 2.99
CA ARG A 265 5.41 20.67 3.75
C ARG A 265 6.41 21.11 4.81
N ARG A 266 6.48 22.41 5.08
CA ARG A 266 7.34 22.97 6.13
C ARG A 266 7.09 22.36 7.51
N ASN A 267 5.83 22.10 7.87
CA ASN A 267 5.50 21.46 9.14
C ASN A 267 5.93 19.99 9.21
N THR A 268 5.96 19.27 8.07
CA THR A 268 6.54 17.93 7.95
C THR A 268 8.02 17.94 8.32
N VAL A 269 8.78 18.96 7.91
CA VAL A 269 10.21 19.10 8.26
C VAL A 269 10.42 19.14 9.77
N VAL A 270 9.58 19.88 10.50
CA VAL A 270 9.62 19.95 11.97
C VAL A 270 9.32 18.57 12.59
N GLY A 271 8.37 17.84 12.01
CA GLY A 271 8.07 16.45 12.36
C GLY A 271 9.27 15.52 12.18
N LEU A 272 9.93 15.59 11.02
CA LEU A 272 11.14 14.81 10.70
C LEU A 272 12.31 15.10 11.66
N GLN A 273 12.54 16.38 11.98
CA GLN A 273 13.55 16.76 12.97
C GLN A 273 13.24 16.16 14.34
N THR A 274 11.97 16.13 14.74
CA THR A 274 11.54 15.52 16.00
C THR A 274 11.76 14.01 15.97
N PHE A 275 11.39 13.35 14.88
CA PHE A 275 11.59 11.91 14.68
C PHE A 275 13.07 11.51 14.80
N LEU A 276 13.96 12.25 14.13
CA LEU A 276 15.41 12.03 14.20
C LEU A 276 15.96 12.27 15.62
N LYS A 277 15.51 13.33 16.31
CA LYS A 277 15.90 13.62 17.70
C LYS A 277 15.47 12.54 18.68
N GLN A 278 14.36 11.84 18.41
CA GLN A 278 13.88 10.72 19.23
C GLN A 278 14.57 9.39 18.89
N GLY A 279 15.60 9.40 18.05
CA GLY A 279 16.38 8.22 17.69
C GLY A 279 15.88 7.49 16.43
N GLY A 280 14.77 7.94 15.84
CA GLY A 280 14.31 7.45 14.54
C GLY A 280 15.37 7.67 13.46
N LYS A 281 15.41 6.77 12.48
CA LYS A 281 16.35 6.81 11.36
C LYS A 281 15.62 7.17 10.08
N VAL A 282 16.18 8.08 9.30
CA VAL A 282 15.64 8.46 7.99
C VAL A 282 16.63 8.04 6.91
N VAL A 283 16.18 7.19 5.98
CA VAL A 283 16.94 6.82 4.78
C VAL A 283 16.30 7.52 3.57
N ILE A 284 17.11 8.28 2.84
CA ILE A 284 16.69 8.95 1.60
C ILE A 284 17.19 8.17 0.38
N VAL A 285 16.32 8.02 -0.62
CA VAL A 285 16.62 7.40 -1.90
C VAL A 285 16.29 8.38 -3.02
N GLY A 286 17.32 8.98 -3.62
CA GLY A 286 17.17 10.05 -4.62
C GLY A 286 17.01 11.44 -4.01
N ASN A 287 16.30 12.33 -4.70
CA ASN A 287 16.21 13.74 -4.33
C ASN A 287 15.10 14.00 -3.32
N CYS A 288 15.48 14.15 -2.04
CA CYS A 288 14.52 14.39 -0.96
C CYS A 288 14.73 15.74 -0.26
N PHE A 289 13.62 16.33 0.20
CA PHE A 289 13.55 17.46 1.15
C PHE A 289 14.21 18.76 0.67
N LYS A 290 14.27 18.99 -0.64
CA LYS A 290 14.95 20.14 -1.24
C LYS A 290 14.11 21.41 -1.25
N GLU A 291 12.79 21.25 -1.35
CA GLU A 291 11.84 22.33 -1.55
C GLU A 291 10.63 22.18 -0.60
N ASP A 292 9.96 23.29 -0.34
CA ASP A 292 8.69 23.30 0.36
C ASP A 292 7.50 23.06 -0.58
N GLU A 293 6.29 23.06 -0.04
CA GLU A 293 5.05 22.84 -0.77
C GLU A 293 4.73 23.91 -1.84
N TYR A 294 5.52 24.99 -1.90
CA TYR A 294 5.40 26.05 -2.89
C TYR A 294 6.60 26.09 -3.86
N GLY A 295 7.47 25.07 -3.83
CA GLY A 295 8.66 24.99 -4.69
C GLY A 295 9.81 25.90 -4.24
N ARG A 296 9.75 26.47 -3.04
CA ARG A 296 10.85 27.31 -2.52
C ARG A 296 11.89 26.41 -1.88
N LYS A 297 13.17 26.69 -2.10
CA LYS A 297 14.27 25.93 -1.47
C LYS A 297 14.09 25.91 0.04
N ASN A 298 14.16 24.72 0.63
CA ASN A 298 14.18 24.58 2.08
C ASN A 298 15.49 25.15 2.62
N SER A 299 15.39 26.06 3.58
CA SER A 299 16.55 26.54 4.36
C SER A 299 16.92 25.61 5.51
N PHE A 300 16.10 24.58 5.77
CA PHE A 300 16.30 23.65 6.86
C PHE A 300 17.42 22.64 6.55
N ASN A 301 18.36 22.52 7.47
CA ASN A 301 19.35 21.45 7.45
C ASN A 301 18.80 20.25 8.24
N LEU A 302 18.41 19.18 7.55
CA LEU A 302 18.06 17.90 8.18
C LEU A 302 19.35 17.11 8.42
N THR A 303 19.90 17.20 9.63
CA THR A 303 21.06 16.41 10.05
C THR A 303 20.64 15.00 10.45
N GLY A 304 21.48 14.00 10.20
CA GLY A 304 21.24 12.61 10.62
C GLY A 304 20.45 11.73 9.65
N THR A 305 20.15 12.21 8.44
CA THR A 305 19.64 11.36 7.36
C THR A 305 20.75 10.53 6.73
N GLU A 306 20.46 9.31 6.32
CA GLU A 306 21.37 8.47 5.55
C GLU A 306 20.92 8.35 4.10
N THR A 307 21.86 8.36 3.16
CA THR A 307 21.56 8.14 1.74
C THR A 307 21.66 6.65 1.39
N ALA A 308 20.76 6.19 0.53
CA ALA A 308 20.82 4.89 -0.12
C ALA A 308 20.46 5.01 -1.61
N THR A 309 20.92 4.04 -2.38
CA THR A 309 20.38 3.66 -3.69
C THR A 309 19.41 2.49 -3.50
N ILE A 310 18.66 2.11 -4.54
CA ILE A 310 17.82 0.91 -4.48
C ILE A 310 18.67 -0.34 -4.16
N ASP A 311 19.84 -0.47 -4.79
CA ASP A 311 20.72 -1.61 -4.60
C ASP A 311 21.30 -1.70 -3.18
N THR A 312 21.45 -0.57 -2.48
CA THR A 312 22.01 -0.51 -1.13
C THR A 312 20.95 -0.43 -0.03
N LEU A 313 19.67 -0.26 -0.39
CA LEU A 313 18.57 -0.07 0.56
C LEU A 313 18.38 -1.28 1.47
N THR A 314 18.41 -2.49 0.93
CA THR A 314 18.30 -3.73 1.71
C THR A 314 19.36 -3.83 2.81
N THR A 315 20.60 -3.47 2.49
CA THR A 315 21.72 -3.46 3.46
C THR A 315 21.47 -2.44 4.56
N LYS A 316 20.95 -1.26 4.23
CA LYS A 316 20.60 -0.22 5.22
C LYS A 316 19.48 -0.70 6.14
N VAL A 317 18.43 -1.28 5.58
CA VAL A 317 17.29 -1.81 6.36
C VAL A 317 17.76 -2.88 7.34
N ARG A 318 18.53 -3.88 6.89
CA ARG A 318 19.03 -4.98 7.72
C ARG A 318 19.99 -4.52 8.83
N ARG A 319 20.70 -3.41 8.63
CA ARG A 319 21.58 -2.83 9.65
C ARG A 319 20.80 -2.00 10.69
N ILE A 320 19.68 -1.39 10.29
CA ILE A 320 18.91 -0.48 11.16
C ILE A 320 17.86 -1.24 11.98
N LEU A 321 17.14 -2.17 11.35
CA LEU A 321 16.09 -2.92 12.01
C LEU A 321 16.66 -4.14 12.75
N PRO A 322 16.00 -4.60 13.82
CA PRO A 322 16.37 -5.84 14.50
C PRO A 322 16.34 -7.01 13.51
N PRO A 323 17.26 -8.00 13.63
CA PRO A 323 17.23 -9.17 12.78
C PRO A 323 15.93 -9.95 12.95
N LEU A 324 15.44 -10.53 11.87
CA LEU A 324 14.29 -11.43 11.91
C LEU A 324 14.60 -12.65 12.78
N PRO A 325 13.58 -13.25 13.42
CA PRO A 325 13.77 -14.39 14.29
C PRO A 325 14.01 -15.70 13.54
N PHE A 326 14.22 -15.68 12.22
CA PHE A 326 14.48 -16.81 11.33
C PHE A 326 15.41 -16.39 10.18
N LYS A 327 16.06 -17.39 9.56
CA LYS A 327 16.80 -17.20 8.30
C LYS A 327 16.02 -17.82 7.15
N LEU A 328 15.77 -17.03 6.11
CA LEU A 328 15.13 -17.45 4.87
C LEU A 328 16.15 -17.41 3.74
N GLU A 329 16.40 -18.58 3.13
CA GLU A 329 17.23 -18.74 1.95
C GLU A 329 16.34 -18.99 0.74
N CYS A 330 16.38 -18.05 -0.21
CA CYS A 330 15.67 -18.15 -1.48
C CYS A 330 16.42 -17.31 -2.53
N GLU A 331 16.37 -17.74 -3.79
CA GLU A 331 16.74 -16.90 -4.93
C GLU A 331 15.85 -15.65 -4.91
N GLN A 332 16.49 -14.49 -4.88
CA GLN A 332 15.86 -13.18 -4.97
C GLN A 332 16.60 -12.42 -6.04
N VAL A 333 15.91 -12.05 -7.11
CA VAL A 333 16.51 -11.19 -8.14
C VAL A 333 16.14 -9.74 -7.82
N PRO A 334 17.11 -8.86 -7.52
CA PRO A 334 16.85 -7.46 -7.22
C PRO A 334 16.05 -6.80 -8.35
N ASN A 335 15.07 -5.95 -7.97
CA ASN A 335 14.27 -5.14 -8.89
C ASN A 335 13.47 -5.90 -9.96
N GLN A 336 13.28 -7.21 -9.82
CA GLN A 336 12.33 -7.92 -10.67
C GLN A 336 10.89 -7.60 -10.28
N GLN A 337 10.02 -7.65 -11.29
CA GLN A 337 8.57 -7.43 -11.14
C GLN A 337 7.88 -8.51 -10.29
N PHE A 338 8.57 -9.61 -10.00
CA PHE A 338 7.98 -10.86 -9.52
C PHE A 338 8.81 -11.51 -8.39
N PRO A 339 8.93 -10.88 -7.21
CA PRO A 339 9.75 -11.41 -6.12
C PRO A 339 9.06 -12.56 -5.37
N ILE A 340 9.83 -13.30 -4.57
CA ILE A 340 9.26 -13.99 -3.41
C ILE A 340 9.01 -12.95 -2.34
N HIS A 341 7.74 -12.74 -2.00
CA HIS A 341 7.33 -11.87 -0.92
C HIS A 341 7.37 -12.67 0.39
N ALA A 342 8.01 -12.09 1.41
CA ALA A 342 7.98 -12.59 2.77
C ALA A 342 7.39 -11.54 3.71
N ARG A 343 6.50 -11.95 4.60
CA ARG A 343 5.99 -11.10 5.69
C ARG A 343 5.95 -11.90 6.96
N TYR A 344 6.50 -11.35 8.04
CA TYR A 344 6.51 -11.97 9.36
C TYR A 344 5.55 -11.27 10.32
N ALA A 345 5.04 -12.03 11.28
CA ALA A 345 4.35 -11.53 12.45
C ALA A 345 4.71 -12.36 13.68
N ARG A 346 4.64 -11.73 14.86
CA ARG A 346 4.68 -12.43 16.15
C ARG A 346 3.32 -12.27 16.80
N LEU A 347 2.67 -13.38 17.13
CA LEU A 347 1.41 -13.39 17.85
C LEU A 347 1.63 -13.05 19.33
N GLN A 348 0.54 -12.66 20.02
CA GLN A 348 0.57 -12.34 21.44
C GLN A 348 0.95 -13.55 22.31
N ASP A 349 0.63 -14.77 21.84
CA ASP A 349 1.00 -16.04 22.49
C ASP A 349 2.47 -16.45 22.23
N GLY A 350 3.23 -15.64 21.51
CA GLY A 350 4.64 -15.86 21.20
C GLY A 350 4.91 -16.62 19.90
N ARG A 351 3.89 -17.22 19.27
CA ARG A 351 4.04 -17.92 17.98
C ARG A 351 4.59 -16.98 16.91
N ILE A 352 5.45 -17.52 16.05
CA ILE A 352 6.05 -16.79 14.93
C ILE A 352 5.37 -17.26 13.67
N LEU A 353 4.81 -16.31 12.92
CA LEU A 353 4.18 -16.57 11.64
C LEU A 353 5.00 -15.97 10.50
N LEU A 354 5.00 -16.66 9.37
CA LEU A 354 5.64 -16.23 8.14
C LEU A 354 4.71 -16.53 6.96
N ASN A 355 4.25 -15.47 6.28
CA ASN A 355 3.62 -15.59 4.96
C ASN A 355 4.70 -15.56 3.88
N LEU A 356 4.73 -16.58 3.04
CA LEU A 356 5.56 -16.65 1.83
C LEU A 356 4.68 -16.81 0.60
N ILE A 357 4.96 -16.06 -0.45
CA ILE A 357 4.34 -16.26 -1.76
C ILE A 357 5.34 -15.97 -2.87
N ASN A 358 5.36 -16.85 -3.86
CA ASN A 358 6.20 -16.72 -5.04
C ASN A 358 5.40 -16.10 -6.19
N TYR A 359 5.67 -14.83 -6.49
CA TYR A 359 5.09 -14.15 -7.65
C TYR A 359 5.93 -14.34 -8.92
N GLY A 360 7.03 -15.09 -8.85
CA GLY A 360 8.01 -15.38 -9.88
C GLY A 360 7.48 -16.04 -11.14
N GLN A 361 8.41 -16.55 -11.95
CA GLN A 361 8.08 -17.21 -13.23
C GLN A 361 8.14 -18.75 -13.17
N LYS A 362 8.78 -19.30 -12.13
CA LYS A 362 8.87 -20.74 -11.87
C LYS A 362 8.73 -21.04 -10.39
N ALA A 363 8.31 -22.27 -10.07
CA ALA A 363 8.39 -22.77 -8.71
C ALA A 363 9.85 -22.73 -8.22
N GLN A 364 10.05 -22.49 -6.93
CA GLN A 364 11.38 -22.26 -6.39
C GLN A 364 11.57 -23.00 -5.06
N THR A 365 12.75 -23.59 -4.88
CA THR A 365 13.17 -24.12 -3.59
C THR A 365 13.42 -22.99 -2.60
N VAL A 366 12.88 -23.14 -1.40
CA VAL A 366 13.05 -22.23 -0.27
C VAL A 366 13.53 -23.03 0.92
N LYS A 367 14.45 -22.45 1.70
CA LYS A 367 14.99 -23.07 2.90
C LYS A 367 14.88 -22.14 4.11
N LEU A 368 14.41 -22.70 5.21
CA LEU A 368 14.37 -22.09 6.53
C LEU A 368 15.42 -22.75 7.43
N ASP A 369 15.91 -22.00 8.42
CA ASP A 369 16.82 -22.53 9.45
C ASP A 369 16.13 -23.43 10.49
N ARG A 370 14.84 -23.71 10.32
CA ARG A 370 14.00 -24.43 11.27
C ARG A 370 12.80 -25.12 10.60
N PRO A 371 12.15 -26.06 11.30
CA PRO A 371 10.87 -26.63 10.87
C PRO A 371 9.77 -25.59 10.74
N ALA A 372 8.79 -25.89 9.89
CA ALA A 372 7.61 -25.07 9.73
C ALA A 372 6.36 -25.92 9.49
N LYS A 373 5.22 -25.47 10.01
CA LYS A 373 3.91 -26.00 9.68
C LYS A 373 3.19 -25.03 8.76
N GLU A 374 2.79 -25.50 7.58
CA GLU A 374 1.97 -24.72 6.65
C GLU A 374 0.50 -24.85 7.04
N LEU A 375 -0.07 -23.76 7.51
CA LEU A 375 -1.35 -23.71 8.20
C LEU A 375 -2.54 -23.82 7.24
N ILE A 376 -2.38 -23.54 5.95
CA ILE A 376 -3.45 -23.70 4.97
C ILE A 376 -3.73 -25.20 4.75
N THR A 377 -2.69 -25.99 4.53
CA THR A 377 -2.76 -27.42 4.19
C THR A 377 -2.54 -28.36 5.38
N GLY A 378 -1.96 -27.87 6.47
CA GLY A 378 -1.54 -28.66 7.63
C GLY A 378 -0.22 -29.41 7.43
N LYS A 379 0.45 -29.24 6.29
CA LYS A 379 1.69 -29.96 5.97
C LYS A 379 2.87 -29.46 6.82
N TYR A 380 3.69 -30.38 7.27
CA TYR A 380 4.93 -30.10 7.98
C TYR A 380 6.14 -30.16 7.03
N PHE A 381 7.08 -29.24 7.22
CA PHE A 381 8.33 -29.17 6.50
C PHE A 381 9.48 -29.14 7.49
N SER A 382 10.54 -29.93 7.23
CA SER A 382 11.70 -29.99 8.11
C SER A 382 12.53 -28.72 8.05
N GLN A 383 12.90 -28.25 6.85
CA GLN A 383 13.64 -27.01 6.61
C GLN A 383 13.50 -26.52 5.15
N GLU A 384 13.35 -27.44 4.19
CA GLU A 384 13.36 -27.15 2.76
C GLU A 384 12.06 -27.58 2.08
N PHE A 385 11.54 -26.75 1.19
CA PHE A 385 10.32 -27.02 0.43
C PHE A 385 10.26 -26.22 -0.87
N ILE A 386 9.39 -26.67 -1.79
CA ILE A 386 9.13 -25.99 -3.05
C ILE A 386 7.97 -25.02 -2.85
N LEU A 387 8.19 -23.74 -3.18
CA LEU A 387 7.18 -22.69 -3.20
C LEU A 387 6.62 -22.51 -4.62
N PRO A 388 5.38 -22.95 -4.90
CA PRO A 388 4.74 -22.83 -6.21
C PRO A 388 4.37 -21.39 -6.54
N LEU A 389 4.11 -21.13 -7.82
CA LEU A 389 3.66 -19.82 -8.29
C LEU A 389 2.27 -19.46 -7.75
N ASN A 390 2.14 -18.23 -7.26
CA ASN A 390 0.89 -17.63 -6.80
C ASN A 390 0.14 -18.50 -5.77
N GLN A 391 0.86 -19.29 -4.98
CA GLN A 391 0.28 -20.05 -3.90
C GLN A 391 0.88 -19.55 -2.58
N PRO A 392 0.09 -18.88 -1.73
CA PRO A 392 0.58 -18.43 -0.45
C PRO A 392 0.79 -19.61 0.50
N PHE A 393 1.86 -19.56 1.26
CA PHE A 393 2.18 -20.48 2.34
C PHE A 393 2.12 -19.67 3.62
N LEU A 394 1.20 -20.02 4.52
CA LEU A 394 1.12 -19.40 5.84
C LEU A 394 1.79 -20.32 6.84
N LEU A 395 3.02 -19.98 7.24
CA LEU A 395 3.85 -20.85 8.06
C LEU A 395 3.81 -20.45 9.52
N GLU A 396 3.67 -21.44 10.42
CA GLU A 396 4.05 -21.34 11.82
C GLU A 396 5.45 -21.95 11.99
N LEU A 397 6.37 -21.18 12.60
CA LEU A 397 7.80 -21.48 12.72
C LEU A 397 8.21 -22.00 14.10
#